data_AF-A0A517WHA2-F1
#
_entry.id   AF-A0A517WHA2-F1
#
_cell.length_a   1.000
_cell.length_b   1.000
_cell.length_c   1.000
_cell.angle_alpha   90.00
_cell.angle_beta   90.00
_cell.angle_gamma   90.00
#
_symmetry.space_group_name_H-M   'P 1'
#
loop_
_entity.id
_entity.type
_entity.pdbx_description
1 polymer ?
#
loop_
_entity_poly.entity_id
_entity_poly.type
_entity_poly.pdbx_seq_one_letter_code
_entity_poly.pdbx_strand_id
1 'polypeptide(L)'
;MVAFDQNSGEKDDDARELPETLPWDVRPSIYDHLCLHIVSGQPGLVEAGYQLPDEERVNEDLELRWAAGALDGVMTHHTGGSDSDERVEKTIWLLLTCCEEPTAINKYRLYQHIVEEHIVALIDAVITRLLNEPQLKHDRLYELAYSFATETTDRETVKFGIALLGLYQVEENSELFHILGRHDEFTLFCAVALTNVADDSEQALWGLAQNVFGWGRIHIVERLAETENEEIRDWLLREGFRNSVLTEYLAYICAHTGGLLPALHNSTQDRELLTSAGELIEALINGGPAEDMDDYDDGAAAVELYLQQIEEAHVTLDDFLHIRAIQLYLSNQEADWDVRSERGWSRECRQRLEAACKRILERPEWETRVRQGLESEDDYEFFQANQAARVLKLPTWDYHWDRLQEQPDDAGRWFHLLLVCEEPQLTQVLDFAEQQLDLDRIASGPGDAPGVGDDFKQHGCLDYILQELRRFPGQGKTLIEAGLKSPVIRNRKMAVAALATWGDTSQRCELLKQVVEIEPDGHLQQQMQKLIDGQPLEE
;
A
#
# COMPACT_ATOMS: atom_id res chain seq x y z
N MET A 1 12.23 -8.52 -35.71
CA MET A 1 11.44 -9.75 -35.96
C MET A 1 12.35 -10.79 -36.62
N VAL A 2 13.10 -11.55 -35.82
CA VAL A 2 13.89 -12.70 -36.30
C VAL A 2 13.18 -13.93 -35.77
N ALA A 3 12.73 -14.80 -36.67
CA ALA A 3 11.99 -16.01 -36.31
C ALA A 3 12.96 -17.04 -35.70
N PHE A 4 12.69 -17.49 -34.47
CA PHE A 4 13.31 -18.68 -33.91
C PHE A 4 12.90 -19.90 -34.76
N ASP A 5 13.89 -20.60 -35.30
CA ASP A 5 13.65 -21.71 -36.23
C ASP A 5 13.02 -22.90 -35.46
N GLN A 6 11.91 -23.43 -35.98
CA GLN A 6 11.10 -24.43 -35.28
C GLN A 6 11.63 -25.87 -35.43
N ASN A 7 12.82 -26.09 -35.99
CA ASN A 7 13.29 -27.46 -36.17
C ASN A 7 14.80 -27.67 -36.02
N SER A 8 15.09 -28.79 -35.33
CA SER A 8 16.35 -29.50 -35.10
C SER A 8 17.37 -28.90 -34.12
N GLY A 9 17.28 -29.34 -32.87
CA GLY A 9 18.42 -29.48 -31.95
C GLY A 9 18.69 -30.98 -31.71
N GLU A 10 19.96 -31.35 -31.51
CA GLU A 10 20.41 -32.74 -31.33
C GLU A 10 19.78 -33.44 -30.10
N LYS A 11 19.55 -34.75 -30.23
CA LYS A 11 18.98 -35.62 -29.21
C LYS A 11 19.95 -35.80 -28.05
N ASP A 12 19.68 -35.14 -26.94
CA ASP A 12 20.20 -35.50 -25.63
C ASP A 12 19.09 -36.15 -24.77
N ASP A 13 19.46 -37.15 -23.97
CA ASP A 13 18.60 -38.19 -23.38
C ASP A 13 17.67 -37.70 -22.22
N ASP A 14 17.48 -36.39 -22.10
CA ASP A 14 16.64 -35.71 -21.09
C ASP A 14 15.55 -34.84 -21.75
N ALA A 15 15.08 -35.26 -22.93
CA ALA A 15 14.03 -34.60 -23.68
C ALA A 15 12.67 -34.67 -22.96
N ARG A 16 12.44 -33.75 -22.01
CA ARG A 16 11.08 -33.24 -21.81
C ARG A 16 10.64 -32.66 -23.16
N GLU A 17 9.68 -33.33 -23.80
CA GLU A 17 9.06 -32.86 -25.03
C GLU A 17 8.62 -31.40 -24.84
N LEU A 18 8.82 -30.57 -25.87
CA LEU A 18 8.25 -29.23 -25.89
C LEU A 18 6.77 -29.30 -25.49
N PRO A 19 6.26 -28.39 -24.66
CA PRO A 19 4.83 -28.31 -24.45
C PRO A 19 4.14 -28.08 -25.80
N GLU A 20 2.92 -28.60 -25.96
CA GLU A 20 2.14 -28.46 -27.21
C GLU A 20 1.97 -26.98 -27.64
N THR A 21 2.05 -26.07 -26.67
CA THR A 21 2.05 -24.61 -26.86
C THR A 21 3.06 -23.96 -25.93
N LEU A 22 3.85 -22.99 -26.43
CA LEU A 22 4.78 -22.24 -25.59
C LEU A 22 4.04 -21.16 -24.80
N PRO A 23 4.55 -20.74 -23.63
CA PRO A 23 3.89 -19.73 -22.79
C PRO A 23 3.53 -18.43 -23.53
N TRP A 24 4.44 -17.96 -24.39
CA TRP A 24 4.27 -16.75 -25.21
C TRP A 24 3.39 -16.94 -26.46
N ASP A 25 2.92 -18.15 -26.75
CA ASP A 25 1.91 -18.39 -27.80
C ASP A 25 0.47 -18.28 -27.25
N VAL A 26 0.31 -18.38 -25.93
CA VAL A 26 -0.99 -18.53 -25.26
C VAL A 26 -1.43 -17.26 -24.54
N ARG A 27 -0.48 -16.51 -23.98
CA ARG A 27 -0.73 -15.29 -23.22
C ARG A 27 -0.01 -14.10 -23.86
N PRO A 28 -0.57 -12.88 -23.75
CA PRO A 28 0.12 -11.67 -24.22
C PRO A 28 1.42 -11.48 -23.44
N SER A 29 2.45 -10.94 -24.09
CA SER A 29 3.66 -10.55 -23.36
C SER A 29 3.35 -9.43 -22.37
N ILE A 30 4.12 -9.38 -21.28
CA ILE A 30 3.97 -8.32 -20.28
C ILE A 30 4.25 -6.95 -20.91
N TYR A 31 5.24 -6.87 -21.81
CA TYR A 31 5.55 -5.63 -22.52
C TYR A 31 4.37 -5.13 -23.35
N ASP A 32 3.75 -5.99 -24.17
CA ASP A 32 2.59 -5.62 -24.98
C ASP A 32 1.39 -5.26 -24.09
N HIS A 33 1.18 -5.99 -22.99
CA HIS A 33 0.17 -5.66 -21.98
C HIS A 33 0.38 -4.25 -21.42
N LEU A 34 1.59 -3.90 -21.00
CA LEU A 34 1.87 -2.56 -20.48
C LEU A 34 1.68 -1.49 -21.55
N CYS A 35 2.16 -1.71 -22.79
CA CYS A 35 1.95 -0.79 -23.91
C CYS A 35 0.47 -0.50 -24.16
N LEU A 36 -0.39 -1.52 -24.09
CA LEU A 36 -1.83 -1.40 -24.29
C LEU A 36 -2.53 -0.57 -23.21
N HIS A 37 -1.93 -0.48 -22.01
CA HIS A 37 -2.51 0.19 -20.84
C HIS A 37 -1.85 1.54 -20.51
N ILE A 38 -0.95 2.04 -21.36
CA ILE A 38 -0.38 3.38 -21.27
C ILE A 38 -1.23 4.36 -22.08
N VAL A 39 -1.69 5.44 -21.43
CA VAL A 39 -2.40 6.55 -22.07
C VAL A 39 -1.47 7.75 -22.19
N SER A 40 -1.31 8.27 -23.40
CA SER A 40 -0.45 9.42 -23.67
C SER A 40 -0.89 10.65 -22.85
N GLY A 41 0.06 11.25 -22.12
CA GLY A 41 -0.19 12.42 -21.27
C GLY A 41 -0.82 12.11 -19.91
N GLN A 42 -1.07 10.83 -19.59
CA GLN A 42 -1.51 10.41 -18.26
C GLN A 42 -0.35 9.72 -17.52
N PRO A 43 -0.08 10.10 -16.25
CA PRO A 43 0.83 9.37 -15.38
C PRO A 43 0.41 7.92 -15.16
N GLY A 44 1.38 7.02 -15.11
CA GLY A 44 1.15 5.61 -14.73
C GLY A 44 0.47 4.77 -15.80
N LEU A 45 -0.36 3.83 -15.34
CA LEU A 45 -1.14 2.88 -16.14
C LEU A 45 -2.62 3.08 -15.83
N VAL A 46 -3.49 2.68 -16.77
CA VAL A 46 -4.92 2.50 -16.41
C VAL A 46 -5.08 1.28 -15.49
N GLU A 47 -6.17 1.22 -14.72
CA GLU A 47 -6.40 0.19 -13.69
C GLU A 47 -6.09 -1.26 -14.13
N ALA A 48 -6.57 -1.65 -15.33
CA ALA A 48 -6.33 -2.99 -15.88
C ALA A 48 -4.84 -3.29 -16.17
N GLY A 49 -4.00 -2.27 -16.33
CA GLY A 49 -2.56 -2.41 -16.56
C GLY A 49 -1.79 -2.90 -15.34
N TYR A 50 -2.31 -2.65 -14.12
CA TYR A 50 -1.69 -3.10 -12.87
C TYR A 50 -1.93 -4.59 -12.58
N GLN A 51 -2.87 -5.23 -13.28
CA GLN A 51 -3.06 -6.68 -13.21
C GLN A 51 -2.25 -7.37 -14.31
N LEU A 52 -1.13 -8.00 -13.95
CA LEU A 52 -0.24 -8.63 -14.92
C LEU A 52 -0.83 -9.92 -15.53
N PRO A 53 -0.44 -10.29 -16.78
CA PRO A 53 -0.88 -11.53 -17.43
C PRO A 53 -0.55 -12.84 -16.68
N ASP A 54 0.41 -12.84 -15.77
CA ASP A 54 0.79 -13.99 -14.94
C ASP A 54 0.18 -13.98 -13.52
N GLU A 55 -0.64 -12.97 -13.19
CA GLU A 55 -1.12 -12.71 -11.82
C GLU A 55 -1.86 -13.92 -11.20
N GLU A 56 -2.74 -14.58 -11.97
CA GLU A 56 -3.49 -15.75 -11.49
C GLU A 56 -2.56 -16.92 -11.14
N ARG A 57 -1.53 -17.15 -11.96
CA ARG A 57 -0.57 -18.25 -11.78
C ARG A 57 0.34 -18.00 -10.58
N VAL A 58 0.78 -16.75 -10.39
CA VAL A 58 1.69 -16.38 -9.30
C VAL A 58 0.99 -16.46 -7.94
N ASN A 59 -0.32 -16.22 -7.90
CA ASN A 59 -1.11 -16.19 -6.67
C ASN A 59 -1.97 -17.44 -6.42
N GLU A 60 -1.85 -18.52 -7.23
CA GLU A 60 -2.75 -19.68 -7.18
C GLU A 60 -2.84 -20.31 -5.77
N ASP A 61 -1.73 -20.33 -5.03
CA ASP A 61 -1.63 -20.93 -3.69
C ASP A 61 -1.53 -19.90 -2.53
N LEU A 62 -1.73 -18.60 -2.81
CA LEU A 62 -1.53 -17.53 -1.82
C LEU A 62 -2.86 -16.92 -1.33
N GLU A 63 -3.16 -17.12 -0.04
CA GLU A 63 -4.30 -16.45 0.63
C GLU A 63 -4.06 -14.93 0.83
N LEU A 64 -2.80 -14.51 0.92
CA LEU A 64 -2.37 -13.12 1.05
C LEU A 64 -1.33 -12.80 -0.02
N ARG A 65 -1.54 -11.68 -0.72
CA ARG A 65 -0.70 -11.23 -1.84
C ARG A 65 0.29 -10.17 -1.38
N TRP A 66 1.51 -10.22 -1.91
CA TRP A 66 2.47 -9.14 -1.76
C TRP A 66 2.10 -7.99 -2.71
N ALA A 67 2.35 -6.75 -2.29
CA ALA A 67 2.26 -5.62 -3.20
C ALA A 67 3.37 -5.73 -4.27
N ALA A 68 3.07 -5.27 -5.50
CA ALA A 68 4.02 -5.30 -6.60
C ALA A 68 5.34 -4.60 -6.22
N GLY A 69 6.47 -5.25 -6.51
CA GLY A 69 7.81 -4.77 -6.15
C GLY A 69 8.22 -4.90 -4.67
N ALA A 70 7.29 -5.20 -3.75
CA ALA A 70 7.59 -5.27 -2.31
C ALA A 70 8.58 -6.39 -1.96
N LEU A 71 8.44 -7.55 -2.61
CA LEU A 71 9.23 -8.74 -2.29
C LEU A 71 10.71 -8.56 -2.66
N ASP A 72 10.99 -7.88 -3.78
CA ASP A 72 12.35 -7.65 -4.26
C ASP A 72 13.13 -6.67 -3.36
N GLY A 73 12.43 -5.69 -2.78
CA GLY A 73 13.01 -4.76 -1.80
C GLY A 73 13.36 -5.39 -0.46
N VAL A 74 12.64 -6.44 -0.04
CA VAL A 74 12.83 -7.11 1.26
C VAL A 74 13.79 -8.31 1.18
N MET A 75 13.80 -9.04 0.06
CA MET A 75 14.51 -10.33 -0.07
C MET A 75 15.97 -10.23 -0.52
N THR A 76 16.46 -9.05 -0.90
CA THR A 76 17.82 -8.84 -1.47
C THR A 76 18.98 -9.13 -0.49
N HIS A 77 18.71 -9.52 0.77
CA HIS A 77 19.75 -9.68 1.79
C HIS A 77 20.04 -11.12 2.29
N HIS A 78 19.31 -12.16 1.87
CA HIS A 78 19.36 -13.46 2.58
C HIS A 78 19.30 -14.74 1.73
N THR A 79 20.21 -14.95 0.76
CA THR A 79 20.41 -16.30 0.18
C THR A 79 21.87 -16.58 -0.18
N GLY A 80 22.63 -17.15 0.75
CA GLY A 80 23.98 -17.67 0.50
C GLY A 80 24.13 -19.08 1.05
N GLY A 81 24.11 -20.09 0.16
CA GLY A 81 24.26 -21.51 0.50
C GLY A 81 24.69 -22.33 -0.72
N SER A 82 25.18 -23.56 -0.55
CA SER A 82 25.72 -24.36 -1.67
C SER A 82 24.74 -24.64 -2.81
N ASP A 83 23.43 -24.57 -2.52
CA ASP A 83 22.35 -24.74 -3.49
C ASP A 83 22.17 -23.53 -4.43
N SER A 84 22.62 -22.32 -4.02
CA SER A 84 22.60 -21.16 -4.91
C SER A 84 23.66 -21.26 -6.02
N ASP A 85 24.82 -21.82 -5.70
CA ASP A 85 25.93 -21.96 -6.67
C ASP A 85 25.56 -22.92 -7.81
N GLU A 86 24.90 -24.03 -7.51
CA GLU A 86 24.44 -24.99 -8.52
C GLU A 86 23.40 -24.37 -9.46
N ARG A 87 22.44 -23.60 -8.90
CA ARG A 87 21.45 -22.86 -9.69
C ARG A 87 22.08 -21.82 -10.60
N VAL A 88 23.09 -21.08 -10.11
CA VAL A 88 23.84 -20.12 -10.93
C VAL A 88 24.56 -20.82 -12.07
N GLU A 89 25.34 -21.88 -11.81
CA GLU A 89 26.06 -22.59 -12.89
C GLU A 89 25.11 -23.21 -13.93
N LYS A 90 23.97 -23.77 -13.49
CA LYS A 90 22.94 -24.28 -14.39
C LYS A 90 22.33 -23.16 -15.25
N THR A 91 22.08 -21.98 -14.67
CA THR A 91 21.62 -20.80 -15.41
C THR A 91 22.62 -20.40 -16.49
N ILE A 92 23.91 -20.31 -16.14
CA ILE A 92 24.99 -19.97 -17.09
C ILE A 92 25.05 -20.99 -18.22
N TRP A 93 25.01 -22.29 -17.91
CA TRP A 93 25.04 -23.35 -18.92
C TRP A 93 23.85 -23.25 -19.90
N LEU A 94 22.63 -23.06 -19.39
CA LEU A 94 21.43 -22.89 -20.22
C LEU A 94 21.53 -21.64 -21.11
N LEU A 95 22.05 -20.55 -20.56
CA LEU A 95 22.20 -19.27 -21.26
C LEU A 95 23.26 -19.36 -22.37
N LEU A 96 24.43 -19.98 -22.09
CA LEU A 96 25.44 -20.27 -23.12
C LEU A 96 24.88 -21.18 -24.22
N THR A 97 24.12 -22.21 -23.84
CA THR A 97 23.44 -23.11 -24.79
C THR A 97 22.48 -22.35 -25.71
N CYS A 98 21.69 -21.42 -25.16
CA CYS A 98 20.81 -20.54 -25.96
C CYS A 98 21.60 -19.65 -26.93
N CYS A 99 22.73 -19.10 -26.48
CA CYS A 99 23.60 -18.27 -27.31
C CYS A 99 24.32 -19.04 -28.41
N GLU A 100 24.59 -20.34 -28.20
CA GLU A 100 25.15 -21.23 -29.20
C GLU A 100 24.11 -21.73 -30.20
N GLU A 101 22.95 -22.14 -29.70
CA GLU A 101 21.84 -22.71 -30.46
C GLU A 101 20.52 -22.00 -30.12
N PRO A 102 20.19 -20.90 -30.82
CA PRO A 102 19.01 -20.08 -30.54
C PRO A 102 17.75 -20.78 -31.07
N THR A 103 17.30 -21.82 -30.37
CA THR A 103 16.08 -22.57 -30.66
C THR A 103 14.99 -22.24 -29.65
N ALA A 104 13.73 -22.42 -30.03
CA ALA A 104 12.60 -22.26 -29.12
C ALA A 104 12.69 -23.20 -27.89
N ILE A 105 13.27 -24.39 -28.08
CA ILE A 105 13.50 -25.37 -27.02
C ILE A 105 14.46 -24.83 -25.97
N ASN A 106 15.61 -24.31 -26.40
CA ASN A 106 16.63 -23.81 -25.48
C ASN A 106 16.12 -22.57 -24.74
N LYS A 107 15.45 -21.64 -25.45
CA LYS A 107 14.79 -20.49 -24.83
C LYS A 107 13.78 -20.93 -23.77
N TYR A 108 12.94 -21.92 -24.07
CA TYR A 108 11.94 -22.44 -23.15
C TYR A 108 12.56 -23.12 -21.91
N ARG A 109 13.63 -23.90 -22.07
CA ARG A 109 14.35 -24.52 -20.95
C ARG A 109 14.93 -23.48 -19.99
N LEU A 110 15.54 -22.43 -20.53
CA LEU A 110 16.04 -21.32 -19.73
C LEU A 110 14.90 -20.56 -19.04
N TYR A 111 13.83 -20.26 -19.77
CA TYR A 111 12.62 -19.64 -19.24
C TYR A 111 12.04 -20.43 -18.05
N GLN A 112 11.87 -21.76 -18.19
CA GLN A 112 11.35 -22.60 -17.12
C GLN A 112 12.27 -22.57 -15.90
N HIS A 113 13.58 -22.67 -16.13
CA HIS A 113 14.56 -22.62 -15.05
C HIS A 113 14.51 -21.30 -14.29
N ILE A 114 14.38 -20.16 -14.98
CA ILE A 114 14.27 -18.84 -14.36
C ILE A 114 13.03 -18.76 -13.46
N VAL A 115 11.88 -19.20 -13.97
CA VAL A 115 10.58 -19.13 -13.27
C VAL A 115 10.51 -20.12 -12.10
N GLU A 116 10.89 -21.38 -12.30
CA GLU A 116 10.76 -22.44 -11.28
C GLU A 116 11.76 -22.28 -10.13
N GLU A 117 12.96 -21.73 -10.39
CA GLU A 117 14.03 -21.61 -9.40
C GLU A 117 14.21 -20.18 -8.85
N HIS A 118 13.32 -19.25 -9.25
CA HIS A 118 13.34 -17.83 -8.86
C HIS A 118 14.72 -17.18 -9.03
N ILE A 119 15.29 -17.36 -10.22
CA ILE A 119 16.69 -16.97 -10.50
C ILE A 119 16.93 -15.47 -10.35
N VAL A 120 15.89 -14.64 -10.42
CA VAL A 120 16.02 -13.18 -10.21
C VAL A 120 16.57 -12.86 -8.82
N ALA A 121 16.27 -13.67 -7.79
CA ALA A 121 16.86 -13.51 -6.46
C ALA A 121 18.39 -13.71 -6.43
N LEU A 122 18.94 -14.35 -7.47
CA LEU A 122 20.38 -14.63 -7.65
C LEU A 122 20.99 -13.82 -8.80
N ILE A 123 20.30 -12.79 -9.30
CA ILE A 123 20.68 -12.10 -10.54
C ILE A 123 22.10 -11.51 -10.48
N ASP A 124 22.52 -10.96 -9.35
CA ASP A 124 23.86 -10.40 -9.17
C ASP A 124 24.96 -11.47 -9.29
N ALA A 125 24.71 -12.68 -8.76
CA ALA A 125 25.62 -13.81 -8.87
C ALA A 125 25.70 -14.31 -10.31
N VAL A 126 24.56 -14.38 -11.02
CA VAL A 126 24.50 -14.72 -12.44
C VAL A 126 25.27 -13.70 -13.28
N ILE A 127 25.03 -12.40 -13.08
CA ILE A 127 25.75 -11.32 -13.78
C ILE A 127 27.25 -11.40 -13.51
N THR A 128 27.64 -11.54 -12.24
CA THR A 128 29.07 -11.67 -11.85
C THR A 128 29.72 -12.86 -12.55
N ARG A 129 29.02 -13.99 -12.63
CA ARG A 129 29.53 -15.20 -13.28
C ARG A 129 29.60 -15.05 -14.79
N LEU A 130 28.62 -14.41 -15.43
CA LEU A 130 28.58 -14.08 -16.87
C LEU A 130 29.72 -13.14 -17.29
N LEU A 131 30.01 -12.11 -16.49
CA LEU A 131 31.10 -11.16 -16.81
C LEU A 131 32.48 -11.82 -16.83
N ASN A 132 32.61 -13.00 -16.22
CA ASN A 132 33.84 -13.80 -16.21
C ASN A 132 33.84 -14.91 -17.28
N GLU A 133 32.84 -14.96 -18.18
CA GLU A 133 32.76 -15.97 -19.24
C GLU A 133 33.49 -15.55 -20.53
N PRO A 134 34.66 -16.14 -20.86
CA PRO A 134 35.49 -15.67 -21.97
C PRO A 134 34.91 -16.00 -23.36
N GLN A 135 33.96 -16.94 -23.46
CA GLN A 135 33.36 -17.37 -24.72
C GLN A 135 31.97 -16.77 -24.97
N LEU A 136 31.58 -15.77 -24.18
CA LEU A 136 30.25 -15.17 -24.26
C LEU A 136 30.01 -14.46 -25.59
N LYS A 137 28.97 -14.89 -26.31
CA LYS A 137 28.50 -14.24 -27.55
C LYS A 137 27.58 -13.07 -27.19
N HIS A 138 28.17 -11.90 -26.95
CA HIS A 138 27.46 -10.69 -26.52
C HIS A 138 26.23 -10.33 -27.36
N ASP A 139 26.34 -10.32 -28.70
CA ASP A 139 25.20 -10.02 -29.58
C ASP A 139 24.02 -10.99 -29.37
N ARG A 140 24.32 -12.28 -29.16
CA ARG A 140 23.29 -13.31 -28.93
C ARG A 140 22.66 -13.20 -27.54
N LEU A 141 23.46 -12.88 -26.54
CA LEU A 141 22.94 -12.64 -25.20
C LEU A 141 22.04 -11.40 -25.17
N TYR A 142 22.42 -10.34 -25.87
CA TYR A 142 21.59 -9.15 -26.03
C TYR A 142 20.25 -9.48 -26.72
N GLU A 143 20.27 -10.20 -27.86
CA GLU A 143 19.06 -10.64 -28.56
C GLU A 143 18.14 -11.47 -27.66
N LEU A 144 18.70 -12.40 -26.87
CA LEU A 144 17.96 -13.23 -25.93
C LEU A 144 17.35 -12.41 -24.79
N ALA A 145 18.12 -11.51 -24.19
CA ALA A 145 17.65 -10.64 -23.11
C ALA A 145 16.54 -9.69 -23.59
N TYR A 146 16.68 -9.13 -24.80
CA TYR A 146 15.64 -8.31 -25.43
C TYR A 146 14.35 -9.11 -25.65
N SER A 147 14.48 -10.32 -26.18
CA SER A 147 13.36 -11.24 -26.38
C SER A 147 12.68 -11.62 -25.05
N PHE A 148 13.43 -11.80 -23.97
CA PHE A 148 12.86 -12.02 -22.64
C PHE A 148 12.09 -10.80 -22.11
N ALA A 149 12.65 -9.59 -22.23
CA ALA A 149 11.98 -8.37 -21.78
C ALA A 149 10.70 -8.03 -22.57
N THR A 150 10.63 -8.40 -23.86
CA THR A 150 9.55 -7.95 -24.76
C THR A 150 8.54 -9.02 -25.16
N GLU A 151 8.90 -10.31 -25.14
CA GLU A 151 8.05 -11.38 -25.67
C GLU A 151 7.53 -12.34 -24.59
N THR A 152 8.03 -12.28 -23.35
CA THR A 152 7.64 -13.24 -22.31
C THR A 152 6.46 -12.79 -21.47
N THR A 153 5.81 -13.78 -20.88
CA THR A 153 4.52 -13.63 -20.20
C THR A 153 4.66 -13.59 -18.68
N ASP A 154 5.87 -13.76 -18.15
CA ASP A 154 6.12 -14.01 -16.73
C ASP A 154 7.17 -13.05 -16.17
N ARG A 155 6.83 -12.45 -15.03
CA ARG A 155 7.57 -11.33 -14.43
C ARG A 155 9.03 -11.64 -14.15
N GLU A 156 9.35 -12.85 -13.68
CA GLU A 156 10.72 -13.28 -13.40
C GLU A 156 11.60 -13.22 -14.67
N THR A 157 11.06 -13.63 -15.81
CA THR A 157 11.83 -13.62 -17.06
C THR A 157 11.99 -12.21 -17.62
N VAL A 158 10.98 -11.36 -17.45
CA VAL A 158 11.07 -9.94 -17.82
C VAL A 158 12.13 -9.22 -16.98
N LYS A 159 12.12 -9.40 -15.65
CA LYS A 159 13.16 -8.86 -14.73
C LYS A 159 14.56 -9.34 -15.11
N PHE A 160 14.70 -10.63 -15.40
CA PHE A 160 15.96 -11.22 -15.87
C PHE A 160 16.45 -10.57 -17.18
N GLY A 161 15.53 -10.36 -18.14
CA GLY A 161 15.82 -9.66 -19.40
C GLY A 161 16.27 -8.22 -19.17
N ILE A 162 15.56 -7.44 -18.33
CA ILE A 162 15.91 -6.05 -17.98
C ILE A 162 17.31 -5.99 -17.39
N ALA A 163 17.61 -6.84 -16.40
CA ALA A 163 18.90 -6.85 -15.71
C ALA A 163 20.07 -7.10 -16.67
N LEU A 164 19.91 -8.03 -17.61
CA LEU A 164 20.94 -8.32 -18.61
C LEU A 164 21.09 -7.21 -19.66
N LEU A 165 19.98 -6.62 -20.14
CA LEU A 165 20.02 -5.51 -21.08
C LEU A 165 20.72 -4.28 -20.50
N GLY A 166 20.55 -4.04 -19.19
CA GLY A 166 21.20 -2.95 -18.47
C GLY A 166 22.74 -3.03 -18.46
N LEU A 167 23.35 -4.14 -18.88
CA LEU A 167 24.81 -4.30 -18.97
C LEU A 167 25.41 -3.71 -20.25
N TYR A 168 24.60 -3.49 -21.30
CA TYR A 168 25.11 -3.21 -22.64
C TYR A 168 25.23 -1.72 -22.99
N GLN A 169 24.80 -0.81 -22.10
CA GLN A 169 24.90 0.66 -22.30
C GLN A 169 24.32 1.13 -23.64
N VAL A 170 23.18 0.55 -24.04
CA VAL A 170 22.46 0.89 -25.27
C VAL A 170 21.35 1.87 -24.91
N GLU A 171 21.52 3.15 -25.26
CA GLU A 171 20.60 4.24 -24.91
C GLU A 171 19.19 4.00 -25.48
N GLU A 172 19.07 3.37 -26.65
CA GLU A 172 17.78 3.05 -27.27
C GLU A 172 16.91 2.11 -26.41
N ASN A 173 17.48 1.42 -25.42
CA ASN A 173 16.72 0.63 -24.45
C ASN A 173 16.03 1.48 -23.38
N SER A 174 16.33 2.77 -23.27
CA SER A 174 15.72 3.66 -22.28
C SER A 174 14.19 3.70 -22.40
N GLU A 175 13.66 3.77 -23.63
CA GLU A 175 12.21 3.74 -23.86
C GLU A 175 11.58 2.43 -23.38
N LEU A 176 12.25 1.29 -23.62
CA LEU A 176 11.81 -0.02 -23.14
C LEU A 176 11.75 -0.06 -21.59
N PHE A 177 12.79 0.44 -20.92
CA PHE A 177 12.83 0.47 -19.46
C PHE A 177 11.80 1.44 -18.87
N HIS A 178 11.52 2.56 -19.54
CA HIS A 178 10.46 3.47 -19.17
C HIS A 178 9.06 2.87 -19.33
N ILE A 179 8.84 2.00 -20.31
CA ILE A 179 7.55 1.30 -20.49
C ILE A 179 7.38 0.22 -19.41
N LEU A 180 8.38 -0.66 -19.25
CA LEU A 180 8.31 -1.76 -18.29
C LEU A 180 8.25 -1.24 -16.85
N GLY A 181 9.07 -0.24 -16.51
CA GLY A 181 9.17 0.31 -15.17
C GLY A 181 7.99 1.16 -14.72
N ARG A 182 6.93 1.34 -15.53
CA ARG A 182 5.67 1.97 -15.04
C ARG A 182 4.89 1.07 -14.08
N HIS A 183 5.25 -0.20 -14.03
CA HIS A 183 4.68 -1.16 -13.10
C HIS A 183 5.68 -1.44 -11.98
N ASP A 184 5.24 -1.28 -10.72
CA ASP A 184 6.11 -1.37 -9.53
C ASP A 184 6.91 -2.68 -9.44
N GLU A 185 6.38 -3.76 -10.02
CA GLU A 185 7.06 -5.06 -10.14
C GLU A 185 8.40 -5.00 -10.91
N PHE A 186 8.55 -4.09 -11.86
CA PHE A 186 9.75 -3.98 -12.69
C PHE A 186 10.59 -2.75 -12.37
N THR A 187 10.04 -1.78 -11.64
CA THR A 187 10.64 -0.47 -11.44
C THR A 187 12.04 -0.54 -10.85
N LEU A 188 12.29 -1.41 -9.87
CA LEU A 188 13.62 -1.57 -9.27
C LEU A 188 14.68 -1.96 -10.32
N PHE A 189 14.38 -2.94 -11.16
CA PHE A 189 15.27 -3.42 -12.22
C PHE A 189 15.44 -2.38 -13.33
N CYS A 190 14.35 -1.73 -13.73
CA CYS A 190 14.37 -0.66 -14.73
C CYS A 190 15.16 0.55 -14.23
N ALA A 191 15.04 0.94 -12.96
CA ALA A 191 15.81 2.03 -12.37
C ALA A 191 17.31 1.74 -12.42
N VAL A 192 17.74 0.53 -12.04
CA VAL A 192 19.15 0.12 -12.17
C VAL A 192 19.62 0.13 -13.63
N ALA A 193 18.79 -0.37 -14.54
CA ALA A 193 19.13 -0.39 -15.97
C ALA A 193 19.23 1.03 -16.56
N LEU A 194 18.31 1.94 -16.20
CA LEU A 194 18.33 3.34 -16.63
C LEU A 194 19.59 4.08 -16.16
N THR A 195 20.05 3.84 -14.92
CA THR A 195 21.32 4.39 -14.43
C THR A 195 22.53 3.98 -15.28
N ASN A 196 22.47 2.81 -15.93
CA ASN A 196 23.56 2.31 -16.76
C ASN A 196 23.48 2.75 -18.23
N VAL A 197 22.28 3.05 -18.76
CA VAL A 197 22.09 3.29 -20.20
C VAL A 197 21.73 4.72 -20.57
N ALA A 198 21.16 5.51 -19.66
CA ALA A 198 20.69 6.86 -19.98
C ALA A 198 21.85 7.86 -19.95
N ASP A 199 21.87 8.78 -20.92
CA ASP A 199 22.80 9.92 -20.95
C ASP A 199 22.65 10.83 -19.72
N ASP A 200 21.40 11.06 -19.31
CA ASP A 200 21.02 11.75 -18.08
C ASP A 200 20.19 10.79 -17.22
N SER A 201 20.87 10.11 -16.30
CA SER A 201 20.27 9.10 -15.45
C SER A 201 19.26 9.69 -14.46
N GLU A 202 19.53 10.89 -13.90
CA GLU A 202 18.59 11.55 -12.99
C GLU A 202 17.30 11.92 -13.73
N GLN A 203 17.42 12.44 -14.95
CA GLN A 203 16.25 12.80 -15.75
C GLN A 203 15.42 11.58 -16.15
N ALA A 204 16.07 10.47 -16.53
CA ALA A 204 15.39 9.23 -16.83
C ALA A 204 14.70 8.64 -15.58
N LEU A 205 15.38 8.65 -14.43
CA LEU A 205 14.80 8.21 -13.17
C LEU A 205 13.60 9.09 -12.77
N TRP A 206 13.73 10.41 -12.82
CA TRP A 206 12.63 11.33 -12.49
C TRP A 206 11.43 11.14 -13.41
N GLY A 207 11.65 11.00 -14.73
CA GLY A 207 10.58 10.70 -15.68
C GLY A 207 9.86 9.38 -15.37
N LEU A 208 10.57 8.38 -14.84
CA LEU A 208 9.96 7.14 -14.39
C LEU A 208 9.20 7.32 -13.05
N ALA A 209 9.77 8.06 -12.10
CA ALA A 209 9.17 8.34 -10.78
C ALA A 209 7.79 9.02 -10.89
N GLN A 210 7.61 9.86 -11.91
CA GLN A 210 6.34 10.49 -12.23
C GLN A 210 5.25 9.51 -12.70
N ASN A 211 5.60 8.26 -13.01
CA ASN A 211 4.70 7.24 -13.54
C ASN A 211 4.51 6.02 -12.62
N VAL A 212 5.08 6.06 -11.42
CA VAL A 212 4.94 5.00 -10.41
C VAL A 212 4.47 5.60 -9.11
N PHE A 213 3.68 4.85 -8.34
CA PHE A 213 3.03 5.37 -7.14
C PHE A 213 3.22 4.48 -5.92
N GLY A 214 3.65 3.22 -6.04
CA GLY A 214 3.94 2.35 -4.90
C GLY A 214 5.43 2.23 -4.62
N TRP A 215 5.92 0.99 -4.45
CA TRP A 215 7.33 0.69 -4.16
C TRP A 215 8.29 1.21 -5.22
N GLY A 216 7.86 1.28 -6.48
CA GLY A 216 8.66 1.87 -7.54
C GLY A 216 9.00 3.33 -7.29
N ARG A 217 8.06 4.12 -6.73
CA ARG A 217 8.33 5.52 -6.36
C ARG A 217 9.37 5.59 -5.25
N ILE A 218 9.24 4.73 -4.24
CA ILE A 218 10.17 4.65 -3.12
C ILE A 218 11.59 4.39 -3.64
N HIS A 219 11.77 3.34 -4.44
CA HIS A 219 13.08 2.96 -4.98
C HIS A 219 13.74 4.01 -5.86
N ILE A 220 12.96 4.79 -6.62
CA ILE A 220 13.52 5.83 -7.47
C ILE A 220 13.87 7.06 -6.66
N VAL A 221 13.00 7.51 -5.75
CA VAL A 221 13.28 8.71 -4.94
C VAL A 221 14.49 8.49 -4.03
N GLU A 222 14.69 7.28 -3.49
CA GLU A 222 15.93 6.90 -2.78
C GLU A 222 17.19 7.08 -3.64
N ARG A 223 17.11 6.83 -4.95
CA ARG A 223 18.22 7.04 -5.89
C ARG A 223 18.42 8.50 -6.27
N LEU A 224 17.40 9.34 -6.11
CA LEU A 224 17.46 10.78 -6.32
C LEU A 224 17.78 11.56 -5.04
N ALA A 225 18.11 10.89 -3.93
CA ALA A 225 18.34 11.51 -2.64
C ALA A 225 19.52 12.52 -2.60
N GLU A 226 20.41 12.47 -3.59
CA GLU A 226 21.56 13.40 -3.69
C GLU A 226 21.45 14.35 -4.89
N THR A 227 20.29 14.47 -5.56
CA THR A 227 20.14 15.32 -6.73
C THR A 227 20.39 16.81 -6.42
N GLU A 228 21.15 17.46 -7.29
CA GLU A 228 21.34 18.92 -7.30
C GLU A 228 20.46 19.62 -8.34
N ASN A 229 19.62 18.87 -9.09
CA ASN A 229 18.76 19.42 -10.12
C ASN A 229 17.56 20.14 -9.50
N GLU A 230 17.48 21.46 -9.67
CA GLU A 230 16.42 22.28 -9.08
C GLU A 230 15.00 21.90 -9.52
N GLU A 231 14.79 21.37 -10.73
CA GLU A 231 13.47 20.90 -11.17
C GLU A 231 13.06 19.62 -10.43
N ILE A 232 14.00 18.71 -10.20
CA ILE A 232 13.76 17.47 -9.44
C ILE A 232 13.56 17.82 -7.96
N ARG A 233 14.34 18.76 -7.41
CA ARG A 233 14.19 19.22 -6.01
C ARG A 233 12.81 19.85 -5.75
N ASP A 234 12.33 20.71 -6.66
CA ASP A 234 10.98 21.27 -6.56
C ASP A 234 9.91 20.17 -6.66
N TRP A 235 10.07 19.21 -7.58
CA TRP A 235 9.16 18.06 -7.68
C TRP A 235 9.17 17.19 -6.42
N LEU A 236 10.34 16.94 -5.81
CA LEU A 236 10.45 16.19 -4.56
C LEU A 236 9.61 16.84 -3.46
N LEU A 237 9.66 18.18 -3.33
CA LEU A 237 8.88 18.91 -2.33
C LEU A 237 7.38 18.93 -2.60
N ARG A 238 6.97 18.92 -3.87
CA ARG A 238 5.56 19.08 -4.26
C ARG A 238 4.81 17.77 -4.43
N GLU A 239 5.50 16.71 -4.82
CA GLU A 239 4.88 15.48 -5.31
C GLU A 239 5.68 14.21 -4.99
N GLY A 240 7.02 14.28 -4.94
CA GLY A 240 7.86 13.09 -4.91
C GLY A 240 7.66 12.17 -3.70
N PHE A 241 7.22 12.72 -2.57
CA PHE A 241 6.96 11.95 -1.34
C PHE A 241 5.64 11.15 -1.40
N ARG A 242 4.66 11.59 -2.21
CA ARG A 242 3.31 11.01 -2.28
C ARG A 242 3.37 9.63 -2.92
N ASN A 243 2.97 8.59 -2.18
CA ASN A 243 2.96 7.22 -2.65
C ASN A 243 1.81 6.42 -2.01
N SER A 244 1.44 5.27 -2.60
CA SER A 244 0.35 4.40 -2.17
C SER A 244 0.74 3.38 -1.10
N VAL A 245 1.98 3.41 -0.61
CA VAL A 245 2.47 2.51 0.45
C VAL A 245 2.39 3.24 1.79
N LEU A 246 3.29 4.19 2.01
CA LEU A 246 3.33 5.06 3.18
C LEU A 246 4.21 6.27 2.85
N THR A 247 3.66 7.47 3.02
CA THR A 247 4.33 8.72 2.62
C THR A 247 5.61 8.97 3.43
N GLU A 248 5.62 8.49 4.67
CA GLU A 248 6.69 8.56 5.64
C GLU A 248 7.99 7.84 5.19
N TYR A 249 7.93 6.94 4.20
CA TYR A 249 9.16 6.41 3.58
C TYR A 249 10.01 7.49 2.89
N LEU A 250 9.36 8.51 2.34
CA LEU A 250 10.01 9.48 1.46
C LEU A 250 10.04 10.91 2.00
N ALA A 251 9.28 11.18 3.07
CA ALA A 251 9.13 12.53 3.62
C ALA A 251 10.47 13.18 3.96
N TYR A 252 11.39 12.43 4.60
CA TYR A 252 12.73 12.95 4.93
C TYR A 252 13.56 13.28 3.69
N ILE A 253 13.71 12.34 2.75
CA ILE A 253 14.47 12.57 1.52
C ILE A 253 13.90 13.79 0.78
N CYS A 254 12.59 13.86 0.62
CA CYS A 254 11.95 14.98 -0.08
C CYS A 254 12.15 16.31 0.65
N ALA A 255 12.00 16.37 1.98
CA ALA A 255 12.20 17.60 2.74
C ALA A 255 13.69 18.03 2.77
N HIS A 256 14.61 17.09 2.93
CA HIS A 256 16.05 17.34 3.00
C HIS A 256 16.64 17.70 1.64
N THR A 257 16.54 16.79 0.67
CA THR A 257 17.12 16.95 -0.67
C THR A 257 16.38 18.03 -1.44
N GLY A 258 15.05 18.04 -1.39
CA GLY A 258 14.24 19.09 -2.00
C GLY A 258 14.48 20.49 -1.40
N GLY A 259 15.01 20.56 -0.18
CA GLY A 259 15.35 21.83 0.48
C GLY A 259 14.10 22.58 0.95
N LEU A 260 13.31 21.96 1.83
CA LEU A 260 12.05 22.53 2.31
C LEU A 260 12.24 23.89 2.99
N LEU A 261 13.24 24.04 3.86
CA LEU A 261 13.54 25.31 4.52
C LEU A 261 13.86 26.45 3.53
N PRO A 262 14.84 26.32 2.61
CA PRO A 262 15.11 27.36 1.62
C PRO A 262 13.92 27.60 0.67
N ALA A 263 13.15 26.58 0.32
CA ALA A 263 11.94 26.74 -0.51
C ALA A 263 10.90 27.62 0.19
N LEU A 264 10.59 27.33 1.47
CA LEU A 264 9.69 28.16 2.28
C LEU A 264 10.23 29.58 2.42
N HIS A 265 11.53 29.76 2.62
CA HIS A 265 12.13 31.10 2.74
C HIS A 265 12.00 31.92 1.44
N ASN A 266 12.19 31.29 0.28
CA ASN A 266 12.28 31.98 -1.01
C ASN A 266 10.92 32.21 -1.68
N SER A 267 9.94 31.35 -1.40
CA SER A 267 8.59 31.41 -1.97
C SER A 267 7.57 31.79 -0.91
N THR A 268 7.22 33.08 -0.84
CA THR A 268 6.22 33.57 0.10
C THR A 268 4.81 33.44 -0.48
N GLN A 269 3.89 32.87 0.29
CA GLN A 269 2.48 32.71 -0.10
C GLN A 269 2.28 31.83 -1.36
N ASP A 270 3.21 30.92 -1.64
CA ASP A 270 3.02 29.84 -2.63
C ASP A 270 2.11 28.76 -2.01
N ARG A 271 0.83 28.74 -2.42
CA ARG A 271 -0.15 27.84 -1.82
C ARG A 271 0.11 26.37 -2.11
N GLU A 272 0.65 26.04 -3.27
CA GLU A 272 0.93 24.65 -3.63
C GLU A 272 2.09 24.14 -2.77
N LEU A 273 3.15 24.94 -2.62
CA LEU A 273 4.26 24.61 -1.72
C LEU A 273 3.80 24.52 -0.26
N LEU A 274 2.93 25.44 0.21
CA LEU A 274 2.41 25.37 1.57
C LEU A 274 1.56 24.11 1.81
N THR A 275 0.81 23.66 0.80
CA THR A 275 0.04 22.42 0.88
C THR A 275 0.98 21.24 1.07
N SER A 276 1.95 21.07 0.16
CA SER A 276 2.88 19.94 0.24
C SER A 276 3.82 20.02 1.44
N ALA A 277 4.22 21.22 1.87
CA ALA A 277 5.00 21.42 3.09
C ALA A 277 4.23 20.97 4.35
N GLY A 278 2.92 21.23 4.41
CA GLY A 278 2.06 20.74 5.50
C GLY A 278 2.03 19.22 5.56
N GLU A 279 1.82 18.57 4.41
CA GLU A 279 1.85 17.11 4.28
C GLU A 279 3.22 16.51 4.68
N LEU A 280 4.33 17.08 4.19
CA LEU A 280 5.68 16.65 4.53
C LEU A 280 5.98 16.79 6.03
N ILE A 281 5.61 17.93 6.63
CA ILE A 281 5.81 18.16 8.06
C ILE A 281 4.99 17.17 8.89
N GLU A 282 3.73 16.90 8.51
CA GLU A 282 2.91 15.91 9.19
C GLU A 282 3.48 14.49 9.06
N ALA A 283 3.91 14.08 7.87
CA ALA A 283 4.53 12.77 7.64
C ALA A 283 5.80 12.60 8.49
N LEU A 284 6.67 13.62 8.52
CA LEU A 284 7.85 13.63 9.39
C LEU A 284 7.48 13.56 10.88
N ILE A 285 6.38 14.19 11.32
CA ILE A 285 5.92 14.15 12.72
C ILE A 285 5.35 12.78 13.10
N ASN A 286 4.60 12.15 12.18
CA ASN A 286 4.01 10.83 12.40
C ASN A 286 5.10 9.76 12.59
N GLY A 287 6.22 9.93 11.88
CA GLY A 287 7.33 8.99 11.87
C GLY A 287 6.97 7.71 11.13
N GLY A 288 8.00 6.93 10.79
CA GLY A 288 7.81 5.78 9.93
C GLY A 288 9.04 4.88 9.90
N PRO A 289 9.18 4.09 8.82
CA PRO A 289 10.30 3.18 8.65
C PRO A 289 11.62 3.89 8.26
N ALA A 290 11.55 5.15 7.82
CA ALA A 290 12.70 6.00 7.49
C ALA A 290 12.90 7.09 8.55
N GLU A 291 13.92 7.94 8.37
CA GLU A 291 14.17 9.13 9.18
C GLU A 291 12.93 10.03 9.29
N ASP A 292 12.79 10.71 10.43
CA ASP A 292 11.59 11.48 10.78
C ASP A 292 11.92 12.92 11.20
N MET A 293 10.95 13.63 11.81
CA MET A 293 11.13 15.02 12.25
C MET A 293 12.27 15.19 13.27
N ASP A 294 12.56 14.17 14.07
CA ASP A 294 13.67 14.23 15.01
C ASP A 294 15.01 14.21 14.27
N ASP A 295 15.11 13.55 13.11
CA ASP A 295 16.32 13.47 12.26
C ASP A 295 16.49 14.63 11.28
N TYR A 296 15.45 15.45 11.08
CA TYR A 296 15.50 16.59 10.19
C TYR A 296 16.10 17.84 10.87
N ASP A 297 17.40 18.10 10.62
CA ASP A 297 18.17 19.21 11.23
C ASP A 297 17.50 20.59 11.07
N ASP A 298 16.86 20.85 9.92
CA ASP A 298 16.17 22.10 9.62
C ASP A 298 14.72 22.14 10.15
N GLY A 299 14.24 21.06 10.80
CA GLY A 299 12.83 20.86 11.12
C GLY A 299 12.20 21.98 11.96
N ALA A 300 12.89 22.43 13.01
CA ALA A 300 12.41 23.52 13.84
C ALA A 300 12.24 24.84 13.05
N ALA A 301 13.18 25.15 12.17
CA ALA A 301 13.16 26.36 11.35
C ALA A 301 12.13 26.26 10.21
N ALA A 302 12.00 25.09 9.58
CA ALA A 302 11.00 24.84 8.54
C ALA A 302 9.58 24.98 9.10
N VAL A 303 9.31 24.39 10.26
CA VAL A 303 8.02 24.51 10.96
C VAL A 303 7.76 25.95 11.39
N GLU A 304 8.77 26.70 11.85
CA GLU A 304 8.62 28.12 12.16
C GLU A 304 8.18 28.93 10.93
N LEU A 305 8.86 28.78 9.78
CA LEU A 305 8.52 29.49 8.56
C LEU A 305 7.15 29.07 7.99
N TYR A 306 6.84 27.77 8.02
CA TYR A 306 5.55 27.25 7.60
C TYR A 306 4.40 27.89 8.40
N LEU A 307 4.48 27.89 9.74
CA LEU A 307 3.46 28.50 10.58
C LEU A 307 3.34 30.01 10.36
N GLN A 308 4.45 30.72 10.15
CA GLN A 308 4.43 32.15 9.82
C GLN A 308 3.66 32.44 8.53
N GLN A 309 3.88 31.66 7.48
CA GLN A 309 3.20 31.85 6.20
C GLN A 309 1.73 31.46 6.24
N ILE A 310 1.42 30.33 6.90
CA ILE A 310 0.04 29.89 7.11
C ILE A 310 -0.75 30.89 7.96
N GLU A 311 -0.08 31.63 8.85
CA GLU A 311 -0.74 32.69 9.63
C GLU A 311 -1.30 33.81 8.72
N GLU A 312 -0.77 34.00 7.51
CA GLU A 312 -1.24 35.02 6.56
C GLU A 312 -2.01 34.44 5.36
N ALA A 313 -1.95 33.12 5.17
CA ALA A 313 -2.55 32.45 4.02
C ALA A 313 -4.06 32.23 4.15
N HIS A 314 -4.72 31.98 3.01
CA HIS A 314 -6.02 31.34 2.98
C HIS A 314 -5.87 29.87 3.37
N VAL A 315 -6.38 29.52 4.54
CA VAL A 315 -6.23 28.18 5.12
C VAL A 315 -7.28 27.19 4.58
N THR A 316 -7.04 25.90 4.79
CA THR A 316 -7.89 24.74 4.45
C THR A 316 -8.06 23.84 5.66
N LEU A 317 -8.92 22.82 5.59
CA LEU A 317 -9.07 21.84 6.68
C LEU A 317 -7.81 20.97 6.85
N ASP A 318 -7.09 20.67 5.77
CA ASP A 318 -5.79 20.00 5.85
C ASP A 318 -4.78 20.85 6.62
N ASP A 319 -4.70 22.15 6.35
CA ASP A 319 -3.83 23.06 7.12
C ASP A 319 -4.16 23.01 8.63
N PHE A 320 -5.44 22.94 9.00
CA PHE A 320 -5.85 22.80 10.41
C PHE A 320 -5.29 21.52 11.04
N LEU A 321 -5.33 20.40 10.31
CA LEU A 321 -4.87 19.10 10.78
C LEU A 321 -3.35 19.03 10.86
N HIS A 322 -2.63 19.53 9.86
CA HIS A 322 -1.17 19.66 9.91
C HIS A 322 -0.72 20.50 11.11
N ILE A 323 -1.38 21.64 11.36
CA ILE A 323 -1.06 22.50 12.52
C ILE A 323 -1.40 21.80 13.84
N ARG A 324 -2.45 20.98 13.86
CA ARG A 324 -2.78 20.15 15.02
C ARG A 324 -1.72 19.07 15.26
N ALA A 325 -1.20 18.43 14.22
CA ALA A 325 -0.09 17.49 14.31
C ALA A 325 1.16 18.17 14.89
N ILE A 326 1.52 19.36 14.39
CA ILE A 326 2.60 20.19 14.95
C ILE A 326 2.35 20.52 16.43
N GLN A 327 1.14 20.93 16.80
CA GLN A 327 0.80 21.22 18.19
C GLN A 327 0.96 19.98 19.09
N LEU A 328 0.55 18.80 18.62
CA LEU A 328 0.69 17.55 19.35
C LEU A 328 2.16 17.18 19.54
N TYR A 329 2.94 17.23 18.46
CA TYR A 329 4.40 17.01 18.48
C TYR A 329 5.10 17.90 19.50
N LEU A 330 4.77 19.21 19.49
CA LEU A 330 5.32 20.18 20.43
C LEU A 330 4.88 19.91 21.87
N SER A 331 3.68 19.39 22.08
CA SER A 331 3.15 19.12 23.42
C SER A 331 3.53 17.75 24.01
N ASN A 332 4.18 16.89 23.24
CA ASN A 332 4.53 15.53 23.65
C ASN A 332 5.48 15.54 24.86
N GLN A 333 5.00 15.11 26.03
CA GLN A 333 5.79 15.07 27.27
C GLN A 333 6.73 13.86 27.35
N GLU A 334 6.50 12.84 26.52
CA GLU A 334 7.28 11.59 26.50
C GLU A 334 8.52 11.68 25.60
N ALA A 335 8.61 12.73 24.77
CA ALA A 335 9.75 12.97 23.90
C ALA A 335 11.03 13.35 24.66
N ASP A 336 12.19 13.00 24.11
CA ASP A 336 13.50 13.42 24.62
C ASP A 336 13.79 14.88 24.22
N TRP A 337 13.34 15.80 25.07
CA TRP A 337 13.51 17.24 24.84
C TRP A 337 14.94 17.74 24.97
N ASP A 338 15.81 16.99 25.64
CA ASP A 338 17.23 17.34 25.72
C ASP A 338 17.87 17.14 24.35
N VAL A 339 17.63 15.99 23.71
CA VAL A 339 18.08 15.71 22.33
C VAL A 339 17.46 16.68 21.32
N ARG A 340 16.13 16.89 21.37
CA ARG A 340 15.45 17.84 20.47
C ARG A 340 16.00 19.25 20.60
N SER A 341 16.36 19.68 21.82
CA SER A 341 16.94 21.01 22.03
C SER A 341 18.31 21.16 21.38
N GLU A 342 19.10 20.08 21.25
CA GLU A 342 20.38 20.09 20.51
C GLU A 342 20.15 20.23 18.99
N ARG A 343 19.00 19.77 18.50
CA ARG A 343 18.55 19.86 17.09
C ARG A 343 17.62 21.07 16.81
N GLY A 344 17.81 22.17 17.54
CA GLY A 344 17.12 23.44 17.26
C GLY A 344 15.74 23.63 17.92
N TRP A 345 15.16 22.61 18.56
CA TRP A 345 13.90 22.70 19.29
C TRP A 345 14.08 23.22 20.72
N SER A 346 14.74 24.37 20.86
CA SER A 346 14.93 24.99 22.18
C SER A 346 13.60 25.26 22.88
N ARG A 347 13.64 25.38 24.21
CA ARG A 347 12.45 25.70 25.00
C ARG A 347 11.77 26.98 24.52
N GLU A 348 12.54 28.01 24.18
CA GLU A 348 12.02 29.28 23.65
C GLU A 348 11.39 29.08 22.26
N CYS A 349 12.02 28.28 21.39
CA CYS A 349 11.47 27.93 20.09
C CYS A 349 10.12 27.23 20.23
N ARG A 350 10.08 26.14 21.01
CA ARG A 350 8.87 25.38 21.32
C ARG A 350 7.73 26.28 21.82
N GLN A 351 7.99 27.15 22.79
CA GLN A 351 6.97 28.05 23.33
C GLN A 351 6.41 29.02 22.29
N ARG A 352 7.26 29.55 21.40
CA ARG A 352 6.81 30.42 20.30
C ARG A 352 5.93 29.65 19.31
N LEU A 353 6.34 28.44 18.93
CA LEU A 353 5.61 27.60 17.98
C LEU A 353 4.28 27.10 18.57
N GLU A 354 4.24 26.70 19.84
CA GLU A 354 3.00 26.35 20.54
C GLU A 354 2.01 27.53 20.55
N ALA A 355 2.52 28.75 20.82
CA ALA A 355 1.70 29.96 20.76
C ALA A 355 1.21 30.28 19.35
N ALA A 356 2.02 30.03 18.31
CA ALA A 356 1.63 30.20 16.91
C ALA A 356 0.53 29.21 16.50
N CYS A 357 0.73 27.91 16.77
CA CYS A 357 -0.29 26.88 16.54
C CYS A 357 -1.60 27.25 17.23
N LYS A 358 -1.53 27.67 18.49
CA LYS A 358 -2.72 28.10 19.24
C LYS A 358 -3.46 29.26 18.56
N ARG A 359 -2.76 30.33 18.15
CA ARG A 359 -3.38 31.47 17.47
C ARG A 359 -4.10 31.06 16.18
N ILE A 360 -3.50 30.15 15.41
CA ILE A 360 -4.09 29.69 14.16
C ILE A 360 -5.30 28.78 14.44
N LEU A 361 -5.19 27.81 15.34
CA LEU A 361 -6.26 26.87 15.68
C LEU A 361 -7.46 27.54 16.40
N GLU A 362 -7.26 28.69 17.05
CA GLU A 362 -8.33 29.46 17.71
C GLU A 362 -9.06 30.44 16.76
N ARG A 363 -8.78 30.42 15.45
CA ARG A 363 -9.51 31.26 14.49
C ARG A 363 -10.99 30.87 14.44
N PRO A 364 -11.90 31.85 14.39
CA PRO A 364 -13.34 31.59 14.41
C PRO A 364 -13.89 30.93 13.14
N GLU A 365 -13.13 30.96 12.03
CA GLU A 365 -13.57 30.40 10.75
C GLU A 365 -13.62 28.87 10.73
N TRP A 366 -12.92 28.19 11.64
CA TRP A 366 -12.81 26.73 11.63
C TRP A 366 -14.13 26.02 11.84
N GLU A 367 -14.98 26.51 12.76
CA GLU A 367 -16.29 25.91 12.99
C GLU A 367 -17.15 25.96 11.72
N THR A 368 -17.12 27.09 11.00
CA THR A 368 -17.90 27.24 9.76
C THR A 368 -17.38 26.31 8.66
N ARG A 369 -16.06 26.24 8.48
CA ARG A 369 -15.42 25.36 7.49
C ARG A 369 -15.68 23.88 7.77
N VAL A 370 -15.58 23.48 9.04
CA VAL A 370 -15.86 22.10 9.47
C VAL A 370 -17.31 21.73 9.18
N ARG A 371 -18.27 22.61 9.48
CA ARG A 371 -19.68 22.36 9.15
C ARG A 371 -19.90 22.21 7.65
N GLN A 372 -19.29 23.08 6.84
CA GLN A 372 -19.35 22.99 5.37
C GLN A 372 -18.76 21.66 4.86
N GLY A 373 -17.59 21.25 5.34
CA GLY A 373 -16.99 19.97 4.93
C GLY A 373 -17.79 18.76 5.42
N LEU A 374 -18.43 18.84 6.59
CA LEU A 374 -19.33 17.78 7.09
C LEU A 374 -20.58 17.60 6.19
N GLU A 375 -21.00 18.66 5.49
CA GLU A 375 -22.09 18.66 4.51
C GLU A 375 -21.64 18.23 3.09
N SER A 376 -20.34 18.08 2.83
CA SER A 376 -19.82 17.81 1.48
C SER A 376 -20.06 16.37 1.01
N GLU A 377 -20.56 16.16 -0.20
CA GLU A 377 -20.70 14.82 -0.78
C GLU A 377 -19.35 14.14 -1.07
N ASP A 378 -18.25 14.90 -1.07
CA ASP A 378 -16.90 14.38 -1.21
C ASP A 378 -16.42 13.69 0.07
N ASP A 379 -16.12 12.39 -0.01
CA ASP A 379 -15.72 11.59 1.15
C ASP A 379 -14.40 12.06 1.77
N TYR A 380 -13.47 12.60 0.97
CA TYR A 380 -12.21 13.13 1.48
C TYR A 380 -12.44 14.42 2.28
N GLU A 381 -13.18 15.39 1.73
CA GLU A 381 -13.53 16.62 2.43
C GLU A 381 -14.32 16.32 3.72
N PHE A 382 -15.27 15.38 3.67
CA PHE A 382 -15.99 14.93 4.86
C PHE A 382 -15.05 14.33 5.91
N PHE A 383 -14.11 13.48 5.48
CA PHE A 383 -13.14 12.85 6.38
C PHE A 383 -12.30 13.90 7.11
N GLN A 384 -11.74 14.89 6.38
CA GLN A 384 -10.96 15.97 6.99
C GLN A 384 -11.81 16.80 7.97
N ALA A 385 -13.04 17.12 7.57
CA ALA A 385 -13.97 17.86 8.42
C ALA A 385 -14.34 17.09 9.69
N ASN A 386 -14.58 15.79 9.60
CA ASN A 386 -14.88 14.92 10.74
C ASN A 386 -13.69 14.81 11.71
N GLN A 387 -12.47 14.73 11.20
CA GLN A 387 -11.25 14.73 12.02
C GLN A 387 -11.09 16.08 12.75
N ALA A 388 -11.26 17.20 12.04
CA ALA A 388 -11.22 18.53 12.64
C ALA A 388 -12.37 18.76 13.65
N ALA A 389 -13.57 18.23 13.39
CA ALA A 389 -14.71 18.28 14.30
C ALA A 389 -14.40 17.63 15.65
N ARG A 390 -13.68 16.50 15.67
CA ARG A 390 -13.24 15.84 16.91
C ARG A 390 -12.31 16.73 17.74
N VAL A 391 -11.40 17.44 17.09
CA VAL A 391 -10.48 18.39 17.74
C VAL A 391 -11.26 19.56 18.35
N LEU A 392 -12.23 20.11 17.61
CA LEU A 392 -13.09 21.21 18.05
C LEU A 392 -14.23 20.77 18.98
N LYS A 393 -14.42 19.45 19.17
CA LYS A 393 -15.52 18.84 19.93
C LYS A 393 -16.90 19.24 19.40
N LEU A 394 -17.03 19.33 18.07
CA LEU A 394 -18.30 19.55 17.41
C LEU A 394 -19.06 18.22 17.28
N PRO A 395 -20.39 18.20 17.52
CA PRO A 395 -21.17 16.99 17.33
C PRO A 395 -21.24 16.63 15.84
N THR A 396 -20.97 15.37 15.51
CA THR A 396 -20.97 14.87 14.13
C THR A 396 -22.04 13.82 13.85
N TRP A 397 -22.81 13.42 14.87
CA TRP A 397 -23.76 12.30 14.77
C TRP A 397 -24.79 12.51 13.65
N ASP A 398 -25.40 13.69 13.54
CA ASP A 398 -26.42 13.98 12.52
C ASP A 398 -25.87 13.77 11.09
N TYR A 399 -24.63 14.17 10.82
CA TYR A 399 -24.01 14.02 9.48
C TYR A 399 -23.67 12.57 9.14
N HIS A 400 -23.24 11.78 10.12
CA HIS A 400 -23.03 10.34 9.94
C HIS A 400 -24.37 9.61 9.78
N TRP A 401 -25.40 10.09 10.48
CA TRP A 401 -26.75 9.55 10.38
C TRP A 401 -27.32 9.75 8.97
N ASP A 402 -27.25 10.97 8.43
CA ASP A 402 -27.72 11.28 7.09
C ASP A 402 -27.01 10.42 6.03
N ARG A 403 -25.67 10.31 6.10
CA ARG A 403 -24.90 9.45 5.17
C ARG A 403 -25.24 7.97 5.28
N LEU A 404 -25.49 7.47 6.49
CA LEU A 404 -25.93 6.09 6.67
C LEU A 404 -27.31 5.87 6.02
N GLN A 405 -28.22 6.84 6.12
CA GLN A 405 -29.54 6.74 5.49
C GLN A 405 -29.47 6.73 3.96
N GLU A 406 -28.49 7.43 3.38
CA GLU A 406 -28.24 7.44 1.94
C GLU A 406 -27.63 6.12 1.43
N GLN A 407 -26.71 5.54 2.21
CA GLN A 407 -25.96 4.33 1.84
C GLN A 407 -25.98 3.26 2.96
N PRO A 408 -27.15 2.66 3.26
CA PRO A 408 -27.28 1.71 4.37
C PRO A 408 -26.55 0.37 4.15
N ASP A 409 -26.21 0.04 2.91
CA ASP A 409 -25.45 -1.17 2.55
C ASP A 409 -23.92 -1.00 2.68
N ASP A 410 -23.44 0.21 3.00
CA ASP A 410 -22.02 0.49 3.26
C ASP A 410 -21.69 0.28 4.74
N ALA A 411 -20.93 -0.79 5.01
CA ALA A 411 -20.49 -1.16 6.35
C ALA A 411 -19.66 -0.05 7.05
N GLY A 412 -18.91 0.77 6.29
CA GLY A 412 -18.13 1.87 6.82
C GLY A 412 -19.01 2.95 7.47
N ARG A 413 -20.19 3.22 6.92
CA ARG A 413 -21.14 4.19 7.49
C ARG A 413 -21.65 3.76 8.86
N TRP A 414 -21.92 2.45 9.04
CA TRP A 414 -22.28 1.89 10.34
C TRP A 414 -21.16 2.05 11.37
N PHE A 415 -19.92 1.73 10.99
CA PHE A 415 -18.75 1.89 11.84
C PHE A 415 -18.60 3.33 12.34
N HIS A 416 -18.59 4.31 11.43
CA HIS A 416 -18.38 5.70 11.78
C HIS A 416 -19.50 6.29 12.63
N LEU A 417 -20.77 5.96 12.33
CA LEU A 417 -21.91 6.39 13.14
C LEU A 417 -21.84 5.84 14.57
N LEU A 418 -21.61 4.53 14.71
CA LEU A 418 -21.62 3.87 16.02
C LEU A 418 -20.47 4.34 16.92
N LEU A 419 -19.34 4.71 16.33
CA LEU A 419 -18.21 5.29 17.06
C LEU A 419 -18.59 6.59 17.79
N VAL A 420 -19.50 7.38 17.21
CA VAL A 420 -19.99 8.66 17.77
C VAL A 420 -21.39 8.55 18.37
N CYS A 421 -21.96 7.35 18.44
CA CYS A 421 -23.30 7.11 18.98
C CYS A 421 -23.28 7.07 20.51
N GLU A 422 -24.25 7.76 21.11
CA GLU A 422 -24.58 7.73 22.54
C GLU A 422 -25.91 7.00 22.81
N GLU A 423 -26.18 6.67 24.08
CA GLU A 423 -27.39 5.93 24.49
C GLU A 423 -28.72 6.51 23.97
N PRO A 424 -28.96 7.84 23.93
CA PRO A 424 -30.23 8.38 23.45
C PRO A 424 -30.50 8.10 21.97
N GLN A 425 -29.46 7.90 21.18
CA GLN A 425 -29.53 7.68 19.73
C GLN A 425 -29.59 6.19 19.39
N LEU A 426 -29.06 5.32 20.27
CA LEU A 426 -28.88 3.90 19.98
C LEU A 426 -30.17 3.21 19.53
N THR A 427 -31.30 3.46 20.20
CA THR A 427 -32.57 2.84 19.84
C THR A 427 -32.95 3.13 18.38
N GLN A 428 -32.77 4.37 17.93
CA GLN A 428 -33.03 4.76 16.55
C GLN A 428 -32.10 4.03 15.57
N VAL A 429 -30.83 3.84 15.92
CA VAL A 429 -29.86 3.12 15.08
C VAL A 429 -30.22 1.64 14.97
N LEU A 430 -30.59 0.99 16.08
CA LEU A 430 -30.96 -0.42 16.09
C LEU A 430 -32.27 -0.68 15.34
N ASP A 431 -33.27 0.17 15.54
CA ASP A 431 -34.54 0.08 14.81
C ASP A 431 -34.33 0.24 13.29
N PHE A 432 -33.39 1.09 12.88
CA PHE A 432 -33.02 1.25 11.47
C PHE A 432 -32.27 0.02 10.95
N ALA A 433 -31.32 -0.53 11.71
CA ALA A 433 -30.61 -1.75 11.34
C ALA A 433 -31.56 -2.94 11.11
N GLU A 434 -32.53 -3.14 12.00
CA GLU A 434 -33.54 -4.21 11.87
C GLU A 434 -34.45 -4.01 10.64
N GLN A 435 -34.56 -2.79 10.10
CA GLN A 435 -35.32 -2.51 8.90
C GLN A 435 -34.51 -2.67 7.61
N GLN A 436 -33.21 -2.36 7.64
CA GLN A 436 -32.35 -2.38 6.46
C GLN A 436 -31.69 -3.75 6.21
N LEU A 437 -31.33 -4.46 7.28
CA LEU A 437 -30.63 -5.74 7.17
C LEU A 437 -31.61 -6.89 6.98
N ASP A 438 -31.34 -7.76 6.01
CA ASP A 438 -32.03 -9.05 5.85
C ASP A 438 -31.50 -10.04 6.89
N LEU A 439 -31.97 -9.87 8.13
CA LEU A 439 -31.55 -10.69 9.28
C LEU A 439 -31.88 -12.17 9.08
N ASP A 440 -32.93 -12.50 8.32
CA ASP A 440 -33.29 -13.89 8.01
C ASP A 440 -32.26 -14.52 7.07
N ARG A 441 -31.79 -13.78 6.06
CA ARG A 441 -30.71 -14.23 5.17
C ARG A 441 -29.38 -14.36 5.90
N ILE A 442 -29.05 -13.43 6.79
CA ILE A 442 -27.84 -13.50 7.61
C ILE A 442 -27.91 -14.71 8.56
N ALA A 443 -29.06 -14.97 9.17
CA ALA A 443 -29.27 -16.06 10.12
C ALA A 443 -29.42 -17.45 9.47
N SER A 444 -28.64 -17.76 8.43
CA SER A 444 -28.74 -19.00 7.66
C SER A 444 -28.18 -20.26 8.36
N GLY A 445 -27.48 -20.09 9.49
CA GLY A 445 -26.90 -21.17 10.28
C GLY A 445 -25.38 -21.02 10.44
N PRO A 446 -24.79 -21.42 11.59
CA PRO A 446 -23.34 -21.41 11.81
C PRO A 446 -22.57 -22.18 10.74
N GLY A 447 -21.45 -21.63 10.31
CA GLY A 447 -20.59 -22.17 9.25
C GLY A 447 -19.22 -21.50 9.21
N ASP A 448 -18.43 -21.83 8.19
CA ASP A 448 -17.06 -21.32 7.98
C ASP A 448 -17.00 -20.39 6.75
N ALA A 449 -18.07 -19.64 6.49
CA ALA A 449 -18.11 -18.74 5.35
C ALA A 449 -17.07 -17.61 5.51
N PRO A 450 -16.41 -17.20 4.41
CA PRO A 450 -15.28 -16.28 4.47
C PRO A 450 -15.68 -14.87 4.93
N GLY A 451 -16.94 -14.46 4.74
CA GLY A 451 -17.41 -13.12 5.12
C GLY A 451 -16.90 -11.99 4.21
N VAL A 452 -16.38 -12.33 3.03
CA VAL A 452 -15.79 -11.38 2.07
C VAL A 452 -16.47 -11.51 0.72
N GLY A 453 -16.72 -10.37 0.07
CA GLY A 453 -17.38 -10.29 -1.24
C GLY A 453 -18.82 -9.76 -1.15
N ASP A 454 -19.44 -9.55 -2.31
CA ASP A 454 -20.75 -8.89 -2.42
C ASP A 454 -21.87 -9.60 -1.66
N ASP A 455 -21.84 -10.93 -1.59
CA ASP A 455 -22.83 -11.73 -0.86
C ASP A 455 -22.78 -11.51 0.67
N PHE A 456 -21.70 -10.92 1.18
CA PHE A 456 -21.46 -10.71 2.61
C PHE A 456 -21.54 -9.24 3.05
N LYS A 457 -21.92 -8.31 2.17
CA LYS A 457 -22.05 -6.87 2.50
C LYS A 457 -22.84 -6.59 3.78
N GLN A 458 -24.02 -7.21 3.91
CA GLN A 458 -24.86 -7.03 5.10
C GLN A 458 -24.31 -7.74 6.35
N HIS A 459 -23.49 -8.79 6.18
CA HIS A 459 -22.76 -9.41 7.29
C HIS A 459 -21.69 -8.46 7.83
N GLY A 460 -21.03 -7.69 6.95
CA GLY A 460 -20.10 -6.62 7.33
C GLY A 460 -20.81 -5.48 8.08
N CYS A 461 -21.99 -5.07 7.63
CA CYS A 461 -22.80 -4.07 8.34
C CYS A 461 -23.19 -4.55 9.75
N LEU A 462 -23.69 -5.79 9.86
CA LEU A 462 -24.03 -6.40 11.15
C LEU A 462 -22.80 -6.52 12.06
N ASP A 463 -21.61 -6.80 11.51
CA ASP A 463 -20.38 -6.96 12.28
C ASP A 463 -20.08 -5.73 13.14
N TYR A 464 -20.09 -4.53 12.55
CA TYR A 464 -19.82 -3.28 13.26
C TYR A 464 -20.88 -2.98 14.33
N ILE A 465 -22.15 -3.31 14.06
CA ILE A 465 -23.23 -3.17 15.03
C ILE A 465 -22.98 -4.09 16.24
N LEU A 466 -22.71 -5.37 16.00
CA LEU A 466 -22.42 -6.34 17.06
C LEU A 466 -21.17 -5.95 17.86
N GLN A 467 -20.15 -5.46 17.17
CA GLN A 467 -18.91 -5.00 17.78
C GLN A 467 -19.18 -3.91 18.84
N GLU A 468 -20.02 -2.93 18.50
CA GLU A 468 -20.31 -1.77 19.34
C GLU A 468 -21.40 -2.03 20.40
N LEU A 469 -22.28 -3.02 20.20
CA LEU A 469 -23.26 -3.44 21.22
C LEU A 469 -22.64 -3.88 22.55
N ARG A 470 -21.35 -4.22 22.58
CA ARG A 470 -20.58 -4.44 23.82
C ARG A 470 -20.62 -3.24 24.78
N ARG A 471 -20.73 -2.02 24.24
CA ARG A 471 -20.84 -0.78 25.04
C ARG A 471 -22.23 -0.58 25.65
N PHE A 472 -23.23 -1.34 25.18
CA PHE A 472 -24.64 -1.14 25.52
C PHE A 472 -25.31 -2.44 26.00
N PRO A 473 -24.96 -2.93 27.22
CA PRO A 473 -25.54 -4.15 27.77
C PRO A 473 -27.07 -4.17 27.76
N GLY A 474 -27.65 -5.27 27.28
CA GLY A 474 -29.10 -5.48 27.19
C GLY A 474 -29.79 -4.94 25.93
N GLN A 475 -29.05 -4.34 24.99
CA GLN A 475 -29.59 -3.74 23.75
C GLN A 475 -29.30 -4.57 22.50
N GLY A 476 -30.16 -4.47 21.48
CA GLY A 476 -29.91 -5.11 20.17
C GLY A 476 -30.11 -6.62 20.15
N LYS A 477 -31.07 -7.13 20.94
CA LYS A 477 -31.35 -8.58 21.06
C LYS A 477 -31.52 -9.26 19.70
N THR A 478 -32.35 -8.72 18.81
CA THR A 478 -32.65 -9.31 17.49
C THR A 478 -31.39 -9.43 16.63
N LEU A 479 -30.54 -8.40 16.64
CA LEU A 479 -29.30 -8.33 15.90
C LEU A 479 -28.27 -9.34 16.43
N ILE A 480 -28.14 -9.47 17.76
CA ILE A 480 -27.31 -10.50 18.40
C ILE A 480 -27.80 -11.91 18.04
N GLU A 481 -29.11 -12.14 18.04
CA GLU A 481 -29.69 -13.43 17.68
C GLU A 481 -29.40 -13.80 16.20
N ALA A 482 -29.46 -12.83 15.29
CA ALA A 482 -29.06 -13.03 13.89
C ALA A 482 -27.55 -13.32 13.78
N GLY A 483 -26.73 -12.54 14.50
CA GLY A 483 -25.28 -12.71 14.55
C GLY A 483 -24.83 -14.09 15.03
N LEU A 484 -25.47 -14.63 16.07
CA LEU A 484 -25.19 -15.99 16.59
C LEU A 484 -25.49 -17.09 15.56
N LYS A 485 -26.42 -16.85 14.63
CA LYS A 485 -26.80 -17.80 13.58
C LYS A 485 -26.08 -17.54 12.25
N SER A 486 -25.19 -16.56 12.18
CA SER A 486 -24.50 -16.19 10.95
C SER A 486 -23.57 -17.32 10.46
N PRO A 487 -23.47 -17.58 9.15
CA PRO A 487 -22.47 -18.49 8.59
C PRO A 487 -21.06 -17.91 8.68
N VAL A 488 -20.90 -16.62 9.00
CA VAL A 488 -19.61 -15.93 9.14
C VAL A 488 -19.16 -15.99 10.61
N ILE A 489 -18.02 -16.64 10.86
CA ILE A 489 -17.49 -16.84 12.22
C ILE A 489 -17.27 -15.52 12.99
N ARG A 490 -16.86 -14.45 12.29
CA ARG A 490 -16.60 -13.14 12.89
C ARG A 490 -17.86 -12.53 13.51
N ASN A 491 -19.00 -12.60 12.82
CA ASN A 491 -20.28 -12.14 13.37
C ASN A 491 -20.66 -12.92 14.64
N ARG A 492 -20.49 -14.25 14.64
CA ARG A 492 -20.77 -15.08 15.82
C ARG A 492 -19.86 -14.70 16.99
N LYS A 493 -18.56 -14.48 16.75
CA LYS A 493 -17.61 -13.98 17.76
C LYS A 493 -18.05 -12.64 18.34
N MET A 494 -18.42 -11.66 17.49
CA MET A 494 -18.87 -10.35 17.96
C MET A 494 -20.19 -10.44 18.75
N ALA A 495 -21.13 -11.28 18.32
CA ALA A 495 -22.39 -11.52 19.03
C ALA A 495 -22.16 -12.15 20.42
N VAL A 496 -21.28 -13.15 20.53
CA VAL A 496 -20.90 -13.75 21.83
C VAL A 496 -20.23 -12.72 22.73
N ALA A 497 -19.32 -11.91 22.19
CA ALA A 497 -18.64 -10.87 22.96
C ALA A 497 -19.61 -9.77 23.43
N ALA A 498 -20.58 -9.35 22.61
CA ALA A 498 -21.67 -8.45 23.00
C ALA A 498 -22.52 -9.06 24.12
N LEU A 499 -22.95 -10.31 23.95
CA LEU A 499 -23.79 -11.01 24.91
C LEU A 499 -23.08 -11.20 26.27
N ALA A 500 -21.76 -11.39 26.27
CA ALA A 500 -20.97 -11.52 27.50
C ALA A 500 -21.07 -10.29 28.42
N THR A 501 -21.31 -9.11 27.86
CA THR A 501 -21.48 -7.87 28.64
C THR A 501 -22.83 -7.79 29.38
N TRP A 502 -23.78 -8.69 29.08
CA TRP A 502 -25.13 -8.68 29.66
C TRP A 502 -25.24 -9.35 31.05
N GLY A 503 -24.13 -9.85 31.59
CA GLY A 503 -24.09 -10.52 32.89
C GLY A 503 -24.98 -11.77 32.92
N ASP A 504 -25.71 -12.01 34.02
CA ASP A 504 -26.57 -13.19 34.23
C ASP A 504 -27.64 -13.40 33.14
N THR A 505 -27.98 -12.37 32.37
CA THR A 505 -28.93 -12.46 31.26
C THR A 505 -28.38 -13.33 30.12
N SER A 506 -27.06 -13.34 29.92
CA SER A 506 -26.39 -14.17 28.91
C SER A 506 -26.57 -15.68 29.17
N GLN A 507 -26.46 -16.12 30.43
CA GLN A 507 -26.66 -17.50 30.87
C GLN A 507 -28.09 -18.01 30.59
N ARG A 508 -29.06 -17.08 30.51
CA ARG A 508 -30.46 -17.37 30.25
C ARG A 508 -30.83 -17.25 28.77
N CYS A 509 -29.87 -16.97 27.89
CA CYS A 509 -30.09 -16.91 26.45
C CYS A 509 -30.32 -18.33 25.91
N GLU A 510 -31.58 -18.69 25.68
CA GLU A 510 -31.95 -20.00 25.13
C GLU A 510 -31.39 -20.24 23.72
N LEU A 511 -31.23 -19.17 22.92
CA LEU A 511 -30.63 -19.30 21.60
C LEU A 511 -29.14 -19.69 21.67
N LEU A 512 -28.39 -19.10 22.61
CA LEU A 512 -26.97 -19.45 22.81
C LEU A 512 -26.81 -20.95 23.11
N LYS A 513 -27.70 -21.51 23.95
CA LYS A 513 -27.73 -22.95 24.26
C LYS A 513 -28.06 -23.84 23.07
N GLN A 514 -28.76 -23.32 22.07
CA GLN A 514 -29.06 -24.06 20.84
C GLN A 514 -27.90 -23.98 19.84
N VAL A 515 -27.31 -22.79 19.70
CA VAL A 515 -26.23 -22.53 18.74
C VAL A 515 -24.94 -23.23 19.14
N VAL A 516 -24.60 -23.28 20.44
CA VAL A 516 -23.37 -23.96 20.92
C VAL A 516 -23.29 -25.44 20.50
N GLU A 517 -24.43 -26.12 20.41
CA GLU A 517 -24.51 -27.54 20.02
C GLU A 517 -24.18 -27.79 18.55
N ILE A 518 -24.29 -26.75 17.71
CA ILE A 518 -24.09 -26.83 16.26
C ILE A 518 -22.95 -25.91 15.77
N GLU A 519 -22.19 -25.31 16.68
CA GLU A 519 -21.08 -24.43 16.35
C GLU A 519 -19.90 -25.22 15.75
N PRO A 520 -19.47 -24.91 14.50
CA PRO A 520 -18.36 -25.61 13.86
C PRO A 520 -16.99 -25.26 14.44
N ASP A 521 -16.79 -24.03 14.94
CA ASP A 521 -15.50 -23.60 15.50
C ASP A 521 -15.36 -24.05 16.97
N GLY A 522 -14.46 -25.00 17.21
CA GLY A 522 -14.28 -25.58 18.55
C GLY A 522 -13.84 -24.57 19.62
N HIS A 523 -13.14 -23.50 19.25
CA HIS A 523 -12.74 -22.45 20.20
C HIS A 523 -13.93 -21.57 20.60
N LEU A 524 -14.70 -21.10 19.61
CA LEU A 524 -15.91 -20.33 19.85
C LEU A 524 -16.97 -21.14 20.59
N GLN A 525 -17.12 -22.43 20.30
CA GLN A 525 -17.99 -23.34 21.05
C GLN A 525 -17.63 -23.36 22.54
N GLN A 526 -16.33 -23.42 22.88
CA GLN A 526 -15.88 -23.37 24.27
C GLN A 526 -16.19 -22.01 24.91
N GLN A 527 -16.01 -20.90 24.19
CA GLN A 527 -16.38 -19.57 24.68
C GLN A 527 -17.89 -19.45 24.96
N MET A 528 -18.73 -19.95 24.05
CA MET A 528 -20.19 -20.02 24.26
C MET A 528 -20.55 -20.86 25.49
N GLN A 529 -19.90 -22.02 25.68
CA GLN A 529 -20.13 -22.88 26.84
C GLN A 529 -19.71 -22.19 28.15
N LYS A 530 -18.54 -21.54 28.18
CA LYS A 530 -18.09 -20.72 29.32
C LYS A 530 -19.14 -19.68 29.70
N LEU A 531 -19.71 -18.99 28.70
CA LEU A 531 -20.73 -17.97 28.92
C LEU A 531 -22.04 -18.56 29.49
N ILE A 532 -22.47 -19.72 29.00
CA ILE A 532 -23.62 -20.47 29.53
C ILE A 532 -23.39 -20.87 31.00
N ASP A 533 -22.16 -21.29 31.33
CA ASP A 533 -21.75 -21.72 32.67
C ASP A 533 -21.48 -20.55 33.64
N GLY A 534 -21.63 -19.30 33.17
CA GLY A 534 -21.38 -18.09 33.97
C GLY A 534 -19.90 -17.82 34.25
N GLN A 535 -19.01 -18.38 33.44
CA GLN A 535 -17.56 -18.14 33.51
C GLN A 535 -17.18 -16.91 32.66
N PRO A 536 -16.19 -16.12 33.10
CA PRO A 536 -15.70 -15.00 32.31
C PRO A 536 -15.00 -15.51 31.03
N LEU A 537 -15.12 -14.73 29.95
CA LEU A 537 -14.30 -14.91 28.75
C LEU A 537 -12.91 -14.29 29.02
N GLU A 538 -11.85 -15.00 28.66
CA GLU A 538 -10.50 -14.42 28.63
C GLU A 538 -10.43 -13.46 27.44
N GLU A 539 -9.83 -12.28 27.65
CA GLU A 539 -9.66 -11.24 26.62
C GLU A 539 -8.77 -11.70 25.45
#